data_AF-A0A521DX90-F1
#
_entry.id   AF-A0A521DX90-F1
#
_cell.length_a   1.000
_cell.length_b   1.000
_cell.length_c   1.000
_cell.angle_alpha   90.00
_cell.angle_beta   90.00
_cell.angle_gamma   90.00
#
_symmetry.space_group_name_H-M   'P 1'
#
loop_
_entity.id
_entity.type
_entity.pdbx_description
1 polymer ?
#
loop_
_entity_poly.entity_id
_entity_poly.type
_entity_poly.pdbx_seq_one_letter_code
_entity_poly.pdbx_strand_id
1 'polypeptide(L)' 'MMSKQETIRSAKEIGAVIRKRRKALGITQKMLALQTGISVPTIIAVERGNEKSGIGVALALCEGLGIELTAGF' A
#
# COMPACT_ATOMS: atom_id res chain seq x y z
N MET A 1 2.18 17.10 -14.23
CA MET A 1 0.88 16.41 -14.31
C MET A 1 0.35 16.31 -12.89
N MET A 2 -0.77 16.97 -12.58
CA MET A 2 -1.34 17.01 -11.21
C MET A 2 -1.68 15.58 -10.78
N SER A 3 -1.23 15.14 -9.60
CA SER A 3 -1.62 13.84 -9.06
C SER A 3 -3.11 13.88 -8.75
N LYS A 4 -3.86 12.91 -9.28
CA LYS A 4 -5.27 12.74 -8.91
C LYS A 4 -5.32 12.21 -7.49
N GLN A 5 -5.91 12.96 -6.57
CA GLN A 5 -6.18 12.50 -5.21
C GLN A 5 -7.34 11.48 -5.27
N GLU A 6 -7.15 10.32 -4.66
CA GLU A 6 -8.20 9.29 -4.50
C GLU A 6 -8.64 9.29 -3.04
N THR A 7 -9.93 9.49 -2.77
CA THR A 7 -10.50 9.30 -1.43
C THR A 7 -10.56 7.81 -1.12
N ILE A 8 -9.99 7.41 0.02
CA ILE A 8 -9.97 6.03 0.50
C ILE A 8 -10.91 5.91 1.70
N ARG A 9 -11.82 4.94 1.67
CA ARG A 9 -12.83 4.69 2.72
C ARG A 9 -12.74 3.30 3.34
N SER A 10 -11.87 2.43 2.84
CA SER A 10 -11.79 1.04 3.31
C SER A 10 -10.40 0.42 3.17
N ALA A 11 -10.14 -0.65 3.92
CA ALA A 11 -8.92 -1.46 3.78
C ALA A 11 -8.75 -2.01 2.35
N LYS A 12 -9.87 -2.35 1.69
CA LYS A 12 -9.88 -2.82 0.30
C LYS A 12 -9.42 -1.74 -0.68
N GLU A 13 -9.85 -0.50 -0.48
CA GLU A 13 -9.44 0.63 -1.32
C GLU A 13 -7.95 0.95 -1.16
N ILE A 14 -7.43 1.05 0.07
CA ILE A 14 -5.99 1.28 0.28
C ILE A 14 -5.15 0.11 -0.25
N GLY A 15 -5.60 -1.13 -0.05
CA GLY A 15 -4.94 -2.32 -0.60
C GLY A 15 -4.86 -2.30 -2.13
N ALA A 16 -5.91 -1.83 -2.79
CA ALA A 16 -5.93 -1.68 -4.25
C ALA A 16 -4.94 -0.60 -4.73
N VAL A 17 -4.85 0.54 -4.01
CA VAL A 17 -3.90 1.62 -4.31
C VAL A 17 -2.46 1.12 -4.18
N ILE A 18 -2.12 0.45 -3.07
CA ILE A 18 -0.80 -0.16 -2.82
C ILE A 18 -0.45 -1.13 -3.95
N ARG A 19 -1.37 -2.05 -4.29
CA ARG A 19 -1.18 -3.03 -5.37
C ARG A 19 -0.95 -2.37 -6.73
N LYS A 20 -1.76 -1.37 -7.06
CA LYS A 20 -1.67 -0.61 -8.32
C LYS A 20 -0.33 0.09 -8.43
N ARG A 21 0.11 0.77 -7.36
CA ARG A 21 1.40 1.45 -7.32
C ARG A 21 2.57 0.47 -7.43
N ARG A 22 2.56 -0.62 -6.67
CA ARG A 22 3.60 -1.67 -6.76
C ARG A 22 3.74 -2.21 -8.19
N LYS A 23 2.61 -2.51 -8.85
CA LYS A 23 2.60 -2.97 -10.25
C LYS A 23 3.13 -1.90 -11.22
N ALA A 24 2.78 -0.63 -11.01
CA ALA A 24 3.27 0.48 -11.84
C ALA A 24 4.79 0.66 -11.73
N LEU A 25 5.39 0.31 -10.58
CA LEU A 25 6.84 0.28 -10.37
C LEU A 25 7.51 -1.00 -10.92
N GLY A 26 6.75 -1.99 -11.39
CA GLY A 26 7.29 -3.24 -11.95
C GLY A 26 7.90 -4.19 -10.91
N ILE A 27 7.70 -3.95 -9.61
CA ILE A 27 8.33 -4.77 -8.55
C ILE A 27 7.40 -5.89 -8.06
N THR A 28 8.01 -7.00 -7.62
CA THR A 28 7.29 -8.13 -7.02
C THR A 28 6.95 -7.86 -5.55
N GLN A 29 6.03 -8.65 -4.97
CA GLN A 29 5.77 -8.60 -3.53
C GLN A 29 7.00 -9.03 -2.71
N LYS A 30 7.84 -9.93 -3.24
CA LYS A 30 9.12 -10.32 -2.61
C LYS A 30 10.10 -9.15 -2.57
N MET A 31 10.21 -8.37 -3.64
CA MET A 31 11.05 -7.17 -3.66
C MET A 31 10.54 -6.12 -2.67
N LEU A 32 9.22 -5.90 -2.61
CA LEU A 32 8.63 -4.97 -1.65
C LEU A 32 8.86 -5.44 -0.19
N ALA A 33 8.80 -6.76 0.06
CA ALA A 33 9.13 -7.33 1.36
C ALA A 33 10.58 -7.06 1.76
N LEU A 34 11.52 -7.22 0.83
CA LEU A 34 12.93 -6.91 1.07
C LEU A 34 13.15 -5.42 1.36
N GLN A 35 12.41 -4.53 0.69
CA GLN A 35 12.53 -3.08 0.88
C GLN A 35 11.94 -2.60 2.21
N THR A 36 10.83 -3.19 2.65
CA THR A 36 10.07 -2.72 3.83
C THR A 36 10.27 -3.55 5.09
N GLY A 37 10.90 -4.73 4.98
CA GLY A 37 11.00 -5.71 6.07
C GLY A 37 9.68 -6.43 6.38
N ILE A 38 8.60 -6.15 5.63
CA ILE A 38 7.28 -6.73 5.86
C ILE A 38 7.18 -8.09 5.15
N SER A 39 6.63 -9.10 5.83
CA SER A 39 6.49 -10.43 5.25
C SER A 39 5.60 -10.44 3.99
N VAL A 40 5.95 -11.27 3.00
CA VAL A 40 5.16 -11.43 1.77
C VAL A 40 3.69 -11.80 2.04
N PRO A 41 3.37 -12.73 2.99
CA PRO A 41 1.98 -13.00 3.37
C PRO A 41 1.23 -11.75 3.87
N THR A 42 1.88 -10.92 4.68
CA THR A 42 1.30 -9.65 5.16
C THR A 42 1.03 -8.69 4.00
N ILE A 43 1.96 -8.54 3.06
CA ILE A 43 1.77 -7.72 1.86
C ILE A 43 0.58 -8.23 1.03
N ILE A 44 0.48 -9.55 0.83
CA ILE A 44 -0.65 -10.17 0.11
C ILE A 44 -1.98 -9.86 0.83
N ALA A 45 -2.00 -9.96 2.17
CA ALA A 45 -3.19 -9.67 2.96
C ALA A 45 -3.61 -8.20 2.82
N VAL A 46 -2.67 -7.26 2.93
CA VAL A 46 -2.94 -5.82 2.74
C VAL A 46 -3.45 -5.53 1.33
N GLU A 47 -2.79 -6.05 0.29
CA GLU A 47 -3.23 -5.86 -1.10
C GLU A 47 -4.63 -6.44 -1.40
N ARG A 48 -5.09 -7.39 -0.58
CA ARG A 48 -6.44 -7.97 -0.66
C ARG A 48 -7.46 -7.25 0.22
N GLY A 49 -7.04 -6.24 0.98
CA GLY A 49 -7.90 -5.46 1.85
C GLY A 49 -8.14 -6.05 3.24
N ASN A 50 -7.16 -6.76 3.80
CA ASN A 50 -7.27 -7.30 5.16
C ASN A 50 -7.29 -6.17 6.21
N GLU A 51 -8.42 -6.01 6.90
CA GLU A 51 -8.62 -5.00 7.95
C GLU A 51 -7.75 -5.23 9.20
N LYS A 52 -7.30 -6.47 9.44
CA LYS A 52 -6.51 -6.87 10.61
C LYS A 52 -5.00 -6.66 10.43
N SER A 53 -4.53 -6.31 9.24
CA SER A 53 -3.09 -6.11 8.98
C SER A 53 -2.48 -4.91 9.73
N GLY A 54 -3.30 -4.08 10.39
CA GLY A 54 -2.87 -2.93 11.19
C GLY A 54 -2.51 -1.72 10.33
N ILE A 55 -2.89 -0.54 10.78
CA ILE A 55 -2.69 0.70 10.01
C ILE A 55 -1.20 1.00 9.78
N GLY A 56 -0.32 0.72 10.76
CA GLY A 56 1.12 0.96 10.64
C GLY A 56 1.79 0.18 9.50
N VAL A 57 1.32 -1.04 9.23
CA VAL A 57 1.80 -1.84 8.10
C VAL A 57 1.42 -1.19 6.77
N ALA A 58 0.18 -0.72 6.65
CA ALA A 58 -0.27 -0.02 5.45
C ALA A 58 0.53 1.27 5.21
N LEU A 59 0.82 2.03 6.26
CA LEU A 59 1.66 3.25 6.18
C LEU A 59 3.08 2.94 5.70
N ALA A 60 3.73 1.91 6.27
CA ALA A 60 5.08 1.51 5.86
C ALA A 60 5.13 1.02 4.40
N LEU A 61 4.08 0.33 3.93
CA LEU A 61 3.98 -0.06 2.52
C LEU A 61 3.75 1.16 1.61
N CYS A 62 2.96 2.14 2.05
CA CYS A 62 2.80 3.40 1.33
C CYS A 62 4.14 4.14 1.19
N GLU A 63 4.88 4.28 2.29
CA GLU A 63 6.22 4.89 2.29
C GLU A 63 7.18 4.16 1.34
N GLY A 64 7.29 2.83 1.45
CA GLY A 64 8.15 2.02 0.59
C GLY A 64 7.78 2.06 -0.91
N LEU A 65 6.56 2.50 -1.25
CA LEU A 65 6.09 2.65 -2.62
C LEU A 65 6.03 4.12 -3.10
N GLY A 66 6.45 5.05 -2.25
CA GLY A 66 6.36 6.50 -2.51
C GLY A 66 4.92 6.98 -2.67
N ILE A 67 3.99 6.43 -1.88
CA ILE A 67 2.60 6.89 -1.77
C ILE A 67 2.53 7.85 -0.60
N GLU A 68 2.16 9.10 -0.88
CA GLU A 68 1.89 10.09 0.15
C GLU A 68 0.43 9.94 0.65
N LEU A 69 0.27 9.78 1.96
CA LEU A 69 -1.02 9.82 2.64
C LEU A 69 -1.18 11.17 3.33
N THR A 70 -2.27 11.87 3.04
CA THR A 70 -2.57 13.20 3.58
C THR A 70 -3.87 13.17 4.38
N ALA A 71 -3.94 14.00 5.41
CA ALA A 71 -5.19 14.28 6.12
C ALA A 71 -5.88 15.48 5.45
N GLY A 72 -7.16 15.35 5.14
CA GLY A 72 -8.02 16.45 4.72
C GLY A 72 -9.05 16.79 5.80
N PHE A 73 -9.57 18.02 5.79
CA PHE A 73 -10.60 18.51 6.71
C PHE A 73 -11.69 19.25 5.93
#